data_AF-A0A536E673-F1
#
_entry.id   AF-A0A536E673-F1
#
_cell.length_a   1.000
_cell.length_b   1.000
_cell.length_c   1.000
_cell.angle_alpha   90.00
_cell.angle_beta   90.00
_cell.angle_gamma   90.00
#
_symmetry.space_group_name_H-M   'P 1'
#
loop_
_entity.id
_entity.type
_entity.pdbx_description
1 polymer ?
#
loop_
_entity_poly.entity_id
_entity_poly.type
_entity_poly.pdbx_seq_one_letter_code
_entity_poly.pdbx_strand_id
1 'polypeptide(L)'
;MSASSHRAIEMKALSPRPARKRGQSLAEMAVVIPVLVFLLMGGFDASVMISNKITAGYAVRQGARLAAEIGGSQTTGATTSVVDNQIVRNVLAVAKGLTSATPTEIDVYAPSRADGSYTPGDPVDQYFISAGGGISPGTQTFPLTNRQQTPPYETSIGVRILWTYTPPAGIFPSNMQLADYAVMKAAPLLV
;
A
#
# COMPACT_ATOMS: atom_id res chain seq x y z
N MET A 1 -22.53 -66.82 -72.62
CA MET A 1 -21.72 -65.59 -72.69
C MET A 1 -22.54 -64.49 -72.03
N SER A 2 -22.49 -64.29 -70.71
CA SER A 2 -21.38 -63.71 -69.93
C SER A 2 -20.96 -62.34 -70.45
N ALA A 3 -21.40 -61.27 -69.80
CA ALA A 3 -20.52 -60.25 -69.23
C ALA A 3 -21.31 -59.24 -68.38
N SER A 4 -20.97 -59.27 -67.10
CA SER A 4 -21.17 -58.29 -66.03
C SER A 4 -20.76 -56.85 -66.38
N SER A 5 -21.26 -55.92 -65.54
CA SER A 5 -20.60 -54.68 -65.08
C SER A 5 -21.08 -53.38 -65.77
N HIS A 6 -21.20 -52.22 -65.11
CA HIS A 6 -20.73 -51.74 -63.81
C HIS A 6 -21.75 -50.76 -63.19
N ARG A 7 -21.75 -50.72 -61.86
CA ARG A 7 -22.31 -49.67 -61.00
C ARG A 7 -21.95 -48.25 -61.48
N ALA A 8 -22.87 -47.32 -61.31
CA ALA A 8 -22.58 -46.03 -60.67
C ALA A 8 -23.87 -45.42 -60.12
N ILE A 9 -24.11 -45.63 -58.83
CA ILE A 9 -24.95 -44.73 -58.04
C ILE A 9 -24.16 -43.44 -57.96
N GLU A 10 -24.50 -42.45 -58.78
CA GLU A 10 -23.96 -41.10 -58.62
C GLU A 10 -24.67 -40.47 -57.42
N MET A 11 -24.22 -40.85 -56.22
CA MET A 11 -24.42 -40.04 -55.03
C MET A 11 -23.71 -38.72 -55.29
N LYS A 12 -24.48 -37.71 -55.72
CA LYS A 12 -24.07 -36.33 -55.69
C LYS A 12 -23.79 -35.96 -54.24
N ALA A 13 -22.55 -36.15 -53.83
CA ALA A 13 -22.06 -35.70 -52.55
C ALA A 13 -22.31 -34.20 -52.47
N LEU A 14 -23.24 -33.80 -51.61
CA LEU A 14 -23.41 -32.41 -51.21
C LEU A 14 -22.11 -32.00 -50.53
N SER A 15 -21.24 -31.33 -51.28
CA SER A 15 -20.03 -30.71 -50.74
C SER A 15 -20.43 -29.83 -49.55
N PRO A 16 -19.85 -30.04 -48.35
CA PRO A 16 -20.16 -29.23 -47.20
C PRO A 16 -19.72 -27.78 -47.47
N ARG A 17 -20.66 -26.84 -47.33
CA ARG A 17 -20.38 -25.39 -47.46
C ARG A 17 -19.27 -24.99 -46.47
N PRO A 18 -18.16 -24.38 -46.90
CA PRO A 18 -17.17 -23.83 -45.99
C PRO A 18 -17.65 -22.45 -45.50
N ALA A 19 -18.65 -22.43 -44.64
CA ALA A 19 -19.17 -21.20 -44.05
C ALA A 19 -19.06 -21.29 -42.53
N ARG A 20 -17.88 -21.00 -41.97
CA ARG A 20 -17.72 -20.78 -40.51
C ARG A 20 -16.40 -20.15 -40.01
N LYS A 21 -15.38 -19.96 -40.86
CA LYS A 21 -14.08 -19.43 -40.39
C LYS A 21 -14.11 -17.98 -39.88
N ARG A 22 -14.97 -17.11 -40.44
CA ARG A 22 -15.01 -15.68 -40.05
C ARG A 22 -15.74 -15.39 -38.73
N GLY A 23 -16.64 -16.28 -38.29
CA GLY A 23 -17.34 -16.13 -37.00
C GLY A 23 -16.56 -16.69 -35.81
N GLN A 24 -15.65 -17.64 -36.07
CA GLN A 24 -14.81 -18.26 -35.04
C GLN A 24 -13.80 -17.26 -34.45
N SER A 25 -13.11 -16.48 -35.29
CA SER A 25 -12.15 -15.48 -34.80
C SER A 25 -12.81 -14.37 -33.98
N LEU A 26 -14.06 -14.01 -34.31
CA LEU A 26 -14.86 -13.07 -33.52
C LEU A 26 -15.23 -13.67 -32.15
N ALA A 27 -15.58 -14.97 -32.11
CA ALA A 27 -15.89 -15.66 -30.87
C ALA A 27 -14.66 -15.84 -29.96
N GLU A 28 -13.50 -16.13 -30.54
CA GLU A 28 -12.23 -16.23 -29.79
C GLU A 28 -11.82 -14.87 -29.21
N MET A 29 -11.90 -13.79 -29.99
CA MET A 29 -11.63 -12.44 -29.50
C MET A 29 -12.64 -11.96 -28.45
N ALA A 30 -13.90 -12.38 -28.55
CA ALA A 30 -14.93 -12.05 -27.55
C ALA A 30 -14.61 -12.61 -26.16
N VAL A 31 -13.83 -13.69 -26.08
CA VAL A 31 -13.37 -14.26 -24.80
C VAL A 31 -12.03 -13.67 -24.37
N VAL A 32 -11.12 -13.42 -25.31
CA VAL A 32 -9.77 -12.91 -25.00
C VAL A 32 -9.80 -11.44 -24.56
N ILE A 33 -10.60 -10.59 -25.21
CA ILE A 33 -10.62 -9.15 -24.92
C ILE A 33 -11.02 -8.85 -23.46
N PRO A 34 -12.10 -9.42 -22.89
CA PRO A 34 -12.45 -9.19 -21.49
C PRO A 34 -11.33 -9.59 -20.52
N VAL A 35 -10.64 -10.70 -20.79
CA VAL A 35 -9.51 -11.16 -19.97
C VAL A 35 -8.34 -10.17 -20.05
N LEU A 36 -8.01 -9.69 -21.25
CA LEU A 36 -6.96 -8.69 -21.44
C LEU A 36 -7.31 -7.36 -20.76
N VAL A 37 -8.56 -6.90 -20.87
CA VAL A 37 -9.02 -5.67 -20.19
C VAL A 37 -8.90 -5.83 -18.68
N PHE A 38 -9.33 -6.96 -18.12
CA PHE A 38 -9.21 -7.22 -16.68
C PHE A 38 -7.75 -7.23 -16.21
N LEU A 39 -6.85 -7.85 -16.98
CA LEU A 39 -5.42 -7.85 -16.69
C LEU A 39 -4.81 -6.45 -16.74
N LEU A 40 -5.19 -5.63 -17.72
CA LEU A 40 -4.72 -4.24 -17.84
C LEU A 40 -5.21 -3.38 -16.68
N MET A 41 -6.49 -3.50 -16.31
CA MET A 41 -7.06 -2.76 -15.18
C MET A 41 -6.44 -3.19 -13.84
N GLY A 42 -6.22 -4.48 -13.63
CA GLY A 42 -5.53 -4.99 -12.43
C GLY A 42 -4.06 -4.55 -12.36
N GLY A 43 -3.35 -4.53 -13.49
CA GLY A 43 -1.98 -4.02 -13.57
C GLY A 43 -1.89 -2.52 -13.29
N PHE A 44 -2.89 -1.75 -13.72
CA PHE A 44 -3.00 -0.32 -13.41
C PHE A 44 -3.20 -0.07 -11.92
N ASP A 45 -4.17 -0.75 -11.29
CA ASP A 45 -4.41 -0.65 -9.84
C ASP A 45 -3.15 -1.03 -9.04
N ALA A 46 -2.49 -2.14 -9.40
CA ALA A 46 -1.23 -2.54 -8.76
C ALA A 46 -0.13 -1.49 -8.88
N SER A 47 0.00 -0.84 -10.04
CA SER A 47 1.00 0.21 -10.27
C SER A 47 0.77 1.43 -9.38
N VAL A 48 -0.49 1.87 -9.26
CA VAL A 48 -0.87 2.99 -8.37
C VAL A 48 -0.64 2.61 -6.91
N MET A 49 -1.00 1.39 -6.50
CA MET A 49 -0.77 0.90 -5.14
C MET A 49 0.72 0.89 -4.78
N ILE A 50 1.60 0.42 -5.67
CA ILE A 50 3.05 0.40 -5.45
C ILE A 50 3.60 1.82 -5.34
N SER A 51 3.13 2.74 -6.19
CA SER A 51 3.50 4.16 -6.10
C SER A 51 3.15 4.75 -4.73
N ASN A 52 1.93 4.49 -4.24
CA ASN A 52 1.50 4.90 -2.91
C ASN A 52 2.37 4.29 -1.79
N LYS A 53 2.72 3.00 -1.91
CA LYS A 53 3.59 2.30 -0.95
C LYS A 53 4.96 2.98 -0.83
N ILE A 54 5.54 3.37 -1.97
CA ILE A 54 6.82 4.08 -2.01
C ILE A 54 6.69 5.45 -1.32
N THR A 55 5.65 6.22 -1.64
CA THR A 55 5.38 7.53 -1.03
C THR A 55 5.15 7.44 0.48
N ALA A 56 4.33 6.49 0.94
CA ALA A 56 4.10 6.24 2.36
C ALA A 56 5.39 5.85 3.07
N GLY A 57 6.22 4.99 2.45
CA GLY A 57 7.54 4.63 2.95
C GLY A 57 8.49 5.84 3.09
N TYR A 58 8.46 6.78 2.14
CA TYR A 58 9.23 8.03 2.28
C TYR A 58 8.70 8.91 3.41
N ALA A 59 7.38 9.02 3.55
CA ALA A 59 6.75 9.80 4.62
C ALA A 59 7.18 9.33 6.01
N VAL A 60 7.09 8.03 6.28
CA VAL A 60 7.49 7.48 7.59
C VAL A 60 8.98 7.55 7.84
N ARG A 61 9.83 7.41 6.81
CA ARG A 61 11.28 7.58 6.97
C ARG A 61 11.65 9.02 7.31
N GLN A 62 10.99 10.01 6.70
CA GLN A 62 11.20 11.42 7.06
C GLN A 62 10.67 11.71 8.46
N GLY A 63 9.48 11.21 8.80
CA GLY A 63 8.92 11.31 10.14
C GLY A 63 9.83 10.70 11.21
N ALA A 64 10.38 9.50 10.97
CA ALA A 64 11.29 8.82 11.89
C ALA A 64 12.62 9.55 12.06
N ARG A 65 13.16 10.18 11.00
CA ARG A 65 14.35 11.07 11.10
C ARG A 65 14.07 12.24 12.02
N LEU A 66 12.97 12.94 11.76
CA LEU A 66 12.57 14.08 12.58
C LEU A 66 12.33 13.63 14.02
N ALA A 67 11.64 12.51 14.23
CA ALA A 67 11.40 11.94 15.55
C ALA A 67 12.69 11.58 16.28
N ALA A 68 13.72 11.11 15.58
CA ALA A 68 15.02 10.87 16.20
C ALA A 68 15.69 12.17 16.67
N GLU A 69 15.55 13.27 15.93
CA GLU A 69 16.19 14.56 16.24
C GLU A 69 15.48 15.31 17.37
N ILE A 70 14.16 15.46 17.27
CA ILE A 70 13.36 16.28 18.19
C ILE A 70 12.59 15.47 19.23
N GLY A 71 12.58 14.14 19.11
CA GLY A 71 11.73 13.26 19.91
C GLY A 71 12.21 12.99 21.33
N GLY A 72 13.34 13.52 21.78
CA GLY A 72 13.78 13.31 23.16
C GLY A 72 13.46 14.49 24.07
N SER A 73 13.21 14.19 25.34
CA SER A 73 12.98 15.20 26.38
C SER A 73 14.20 16.08 26.67
N GLN A 74 15.39 15.65 26.24
CA GLN A 74 16.65 16.35 26.49
C GLN A 74 16.96 17.39 25.39
N THR A 75 16.47 17.19 24.15
CA THR A 75 16.61 18.18 23.06
C THR A 75 15.51 19.22 23.03
N THR A 76 14.30 18.88 23.47
CA THR A 76 13.14 19.76 23.35
C THR A 76 12.52 20.03 24.72
N GLY A 77 12.58 21.28 25.18
CA GLY A 77 11.79 21.75 26.34
C GLY A 77 10.28 21.81 26.07
N ALA A 78 9.79 21.06 25.09
CA ALA A 78 8.41 21.03 24.63
C ALA A 78 7.67 19.81 25.21
N THR A 79 6.34 19.81 25.10
CA THR A 79 5.52 18.66 25.52
C THR A 79 5.48 17.60 24.42
N THR A 80 5.23 16.33 24.79
CA THR A 80 5.08 15.22 23.85
C THR A 80 4.11 15.54 22.72
N SER A 81 2.96 16.13 23.05
CA SER A 81 1.95 16.47 22.05
C SER A 81 2.44 17.47 21.00
N VAL A 82 3.28 18.46 21.38
CA VAL A 82 3.83 19.44 20.42
C VAL A 82 4.81 18.75 19.46
N VAL A 83 5.72 17.96 20.02
CA VAL A 83 6.74 17.23 19.25
C VAL A 83 6.09 16.23 18.30
N ASP A 84 5.15 15.44 18.79
CA ASP A 84 4.47 14.44 17.98
C ASP A 84 3.58 15.06 16.92
N ASN A 85 2.87 16.16 17.21
CA ASN A 85 2.14 16.88 16.17
C ASN A 85 3.06 17.38 15.06
N GLN A 86 4.30 17.77 15.36
CA GLN A 86 5.28 18.16 14.35
C GLN A 86 5.71 16.96 13.49
N ILE A 87 5.94 15.80 14.12
CA ILE A 87 6.26 14.53 13.43
C ILE A 87 5.09 14.12 12.52
N VAL A 88 3.87 14.07 13.05
CA VAL A 88 2.65 13.68 12.33
C VAL A 88 2.38 14.62 11.17
N ARG A 89 2.53 15.94 11.37
CA ARG A 89 2.36 16.93 10.28
C ARG A 89 3.43 16.78 9.20
N ASN A 90 4.67 16.44 9.56
CA ASN A 90 5.73 16.16 8.59
C ASN A 90 5.38 14.93 7.74
N VAL A 91 4.98 13.83 8.38
CA VAL A 91 4.52 12.62 7.67
C VAL A 91 3.32 12.95 6.77
N LEU A 92 2.32 13.66 7.28
CA LEU A 92 1.11 14.01 6.54
C LEU A 92 1.43 14.93 5.34
N ALA A 93 2.41 15.82 5.45
CA ALA A 93 2.82 16.69 4.36
C ALA A 93 3.35 15.89 3.15
N VAL A 94 4.10 14.81 3.41
CA VAL A 94 4.58 13.89 2.36
C VAL A 94 3.44 12.98 1.88
N ALA A 95 2.59 12.51 2.80
CA ALA A 95 1.46 11.63 2.49
C ALA A 95 0.40 12.29 1.61
N LYS A 96 0.39 13.63 1.46
CA LYS A 96 -0.40 14.33 0.43
C LYS A 96 -0.07 13.90 -1.00
N GLY A 97 1.11 13.29 -1.23
CA GLY A 97 1.50 12.71 -2.51
C GLY A 97 0.87 11.35 -2.80
N LEU A 98 0.12 10.77 -1.86
CA LEU A 98 -0.64 9.54 -2.11
C LEU A 98 -1.78 9.80 -3.09
N THR A 99 -1.87 8.98 -4.13
CA THR A 99 -2.90 9.07 -5.18
C THR A 99 -3.85 7.90 -5.04
N SER A 100 -5.15 8.15 -4.87
CA SER A 100 -6.13 7.07 -4.66
C SER A 100 -5.86 6.25 -3.39
N ALA A 101 -5.36 6.93 -2.35
CA ALA A 101 -5.20 6.40 -1.02
C ALA A 101 -5.43 7.51 0.02
N THR A 102 -5.97 7.14 1.18
CA THR A 102 -6.25 8.08 2.27
C THR A 102 -5.52 7.64 3.53
N PRO A 103 -4.63 8.48 4.11
CA PRO A 103 -4.11 8.26 5.45
C PRO A 103 -5.24 8.22 6.46
N THR A 104 -5.21 7.25 7.37
CA THR A 104 -6.23 7.08 8.42
C THR A 104 -5.64 7.19 9.82
N GLU A 105 -4.38 6.81 10.00
CA GLU A 105 -3.70 6.81 11.29
C GLU A 105 -2.19 7.02 11.08
N ILE A 106 -1.57 7.80 11.97
CA ILE A 106 -0.12 7.94 12.06
C ILE A 106 0.25 7.72 13.52
N ASP A 107 1.26 6.89 13.76
CA ASP A 107 1.66 6.52 15.12
C ASP A 107 3.14 6.79 15.34
N VAL A 108 3.46 7.24 16.54
CA VAL A 108 4.83 7.32 17.05
C VAL A 108 4.96 6.28 18.16
N TYR A 109 5.90 5.34 18.04
CA TYR A 109 5.96 4.18 18.94
C TYR A 109 7.40 3.77 19.28
N ALA A 110 7.56 3.01 20.35
CA ALA A 110 8.80 2.32 20.68
C ALA A 110 8.70 0.85 20.25
N PRO A 111 9.44 0.38 19.23
CA PRO A 111 9.39 -1.01 18.82
C PRO A 111 10.05 -1.92 19.86
N SER A 112 9.37 -3.00 20.26
CA SER A 112 9.96 -4.07 21.07
C SER A 112 10.73 -5.10 20.24
N ARG A 113 10.46 -5.19 18.93
CA ARG A 113 11.10 -6.14 18.01
C ARG A 113 12.30 -5.54 17.29
N ALA A 114 13.30 -6.39 17.05
CA ALA A 114 14.52 -6.00 16.33
C ALA A 114 14.28 -5.63 14.85
N ASP A 115 13.18 -6.13 14.25
CA ASP A 115 12.77 -5.77 12.89
C ASP A 115 12.08 -4.39 12.80
N GLY A 116 11.88 -3.74 13.95
CA GLY A 116 11.23 -2.45 14.05
C GLY A 116 9.72 -2.46 13.77
N SER A 117 9.10 -3.65 13.64
CA SER A 117 7.65 -3.75 13.44
C SER A 117 6.89 -3.37 14.70
N TYR A 118 5.75 -2.69 14.51
CA TYR A 118 4.82 -2.41 15.60
C TYR A 118 4.12 -3.69 16.05
N THR A 119 4.03 -3.90 17.36
CA THR A 119 3.26 -4.97 17.98
C THR A 119 2.30 -4.46 19.04
N PRO A 120 1.12 -5.08 19.20
CA PRO A 120 0.23 -4.76 20.31
C PRO A 120 0.96 -4.92 21.66
N GLY A 121 1.00 -3.86 22.45
CA GLY A 121 1.76 -3.79 23.70
C GLY A 121 2.99 -2.87 23.64
N ASP A 122 3.45 -2.52 22.45
CA ASP A 122 4.47 -1.47 22.28
C ASP A 122 3.92 -0.12 22.76
N PRO A 123 4.71 0.68 23.51
CA PRO A 123 4.35 2.06 23.82
C PRO A 123 4.11 2.83 22.53
N VAL A 124 2.97 3.49 22.43
CA VAL A 124 2.51 4.20 21.24
C VAL A 124 1.72 5.45 21.57
N ASP A 125 1.94 6.48 20.77
CA ASP A 125 1.15 7.69 20.66
C ASP A 125 0.46 7.67 19.28
N GLN A 126 -0.85 7.45 19.28
CA GLN A 126 -1.67 7.29 18.07
C GLN A 126 -2.32 8.60 17.66
N TYR A 127 -2.38 8.85 16.35
CA TYR A 127 -3.00 10.03 15.76
C TYR A 127 -3.91 9.65 14.59
N PHE A 128 -5.22 9.80 14.78
CA PHE A 128 -6.22 9.57 13.75
C PHE A 128 -6.28 10.75 12.79
N ILE A 129 -6.35 10.43 11.49
CA ILE A 129 -6.36 11.41 10.40
C ILE A 129 -7.74 11.40 9.75
N SER A 130 -8.40 12.55 9.76
CA SER A 130 -9.67 12.76 9.04
C SER A 130 -9.44 13.06 7.57
N ALA A 131 -10.47 12.89 6.73
CA ALA A 131 -10.41 13.18 5.30
C ALA A 131 -9.99 14.63 4.97
N GLY A 132 -10.23 15.59 5.88
CA GLY A 132 -9.80 16.98 5.75
C GLY A 132 -8.37 17.27 6.25
N GLY A 133 -7.63 16.24 6.67
CA GLY A 133 -6.29 16.38 7.25
C GLY A 133 -6.28 16.83 8.72
N GLY A 134 -7.45 16.86 9.38
CA GLY A 134 -7.53 17.07 10.83
C GLY A 134 -6.92 15.90 11.59
N ILE A 135 -6.19 16.21 12.66
CA ILE A 135 -5.44 15.27 13.49
C ILE A 135 -6.15 15.19 14.85
N SER A 136 -6.46 13.98 15.31
CA SER A 136 -7.02 13.72 16.65
C SER A 136 -6.17 12.69 17.39
N PRO A 137 -5.78 12.93 18.65
CA PRO A 137 -5.04 11.93 19.41
C PRO A 137 -5.94 10.72 19.75
N GLY A 138 -5.33 9.54 19.75
CA GLY A 138 -5.88 8.29 20.28
C GLY A 138 -5.17 7.89 21.56
N THR A 139 -4.68 6.64 21.62
CA THR A 139 -3.84 6.15 22.72
C THR A 139 -2.57 6.98 22.84
N GLN A 140 -2.15 7.31 24.07
CA GLN A 140 -0.94 8.09 24.34
C GLN A 140 -0.15 7.44 25.48
N THR A 141 0.84 6.61 25.13
CA THR A 141 1.62 5.80 26.07
C THR A 141 3.13 5.93 25.89
N PHE A 142 3.60 6.77 24.96
CA PHE A 142 5.02 6.92 24.65
C PHE A 142 5.57 8.34 24.87
N PRO A 143 5.50 8.87 26.11
CA PRO A 143 5.91 10.24 26.42
C PRO A 143 7.40 10.50 26.16
N LEU A 144 7.77 11.78 25.96
CA LEU A 144 9.17 12.20 25.75
C LEU A 144 10.14 11.73 26.85
N THR A 145 9.66 11.55 28.08
CA THR A 145 10.48 11.03 29.20
C THR A 145 10.99 9.62 28.97
N ASN A 146 10.32 8.84 28.11
CA ASN A 146 10.70 7.47 27.76
C ASN A 146 11.59 7.42 26.50
N ARG A 147 11.92 8.59 25.93
CA ARG A 147 12.70 8.75 24.70
C ARG A 147 14.12 9.24 25.06
N GLN A 148 14.94 8.30 25.54
CA GLN A 148 16.33 8.51 25.96
C GLN A 148 17.22 8.87 24.77
N GLN A 149 18.14 9.84 24.98
CA GLN A 149 19.10 10.30 23.97
C GLN A 149 20.56 10.15 24.44
N THR A 150 20.81 9.55 25.59
CA THR A 150 22.17 9.42 26.13
C THR A 150 22.78 8.09 25.67
N PRO A 151 23.93 8.09 24.98
CA PRO A 151 24.63 6.85 24.65
C PRO A 151 24.99 6.02 25.89
N PRO A 152 24.94 4.67 25.81
CA PRO A 152 24.56 3.82 24.67
C PRO A 152 23.07 3.42 24.63
N TYR A 153 22.22 4.07 25.44
CA TYR A 153 20.84 3.63 25.72
C TYR A 153 19.79 4.46 24.96
N GLU A 154 20.12 4.94 23.75
CA GLU A 154 19.18 5.74 22.98
C GLU A 154 17.94 4.93 22.58
N THR A 155 16.77 5.50 22.80
CA THR A 155 15.49 4.86 22.48
C THR A 155 15.33 4.78 20.96
N SER A 156 14.93 3.61 20.47
CA SER A 156 14.45 3.45 19.09
C SER A 156 13.05 4.04 18.98
N ILE A 157 12.85 4.98 18.05
CA ILE A 157 11.58 5.63 17.78
C ILE A 157 11.09 5.20 16.39
N GLY A 158 9.95 4.53 16.38
CA GLY A 158 9.22 4.14 15.19
C GLY A 158 8.16 5.15 14.81
N VAL A 159 7.97 5.34 13.51
CA VAL A 159 6.84 6.07 12.93
C VAL A 159 6.12 5.13 11.98
N ARG A 160 4.80 5.01 12.15
CA ARG A 160 3.92 4.19 11.31
C ARG A 160 2.87 5.08 10.66
N ILE A 161 2.48 4.75 9.43
CA ILE A 161 1.30 5.30 8.77
C ILE A 161 0.39 4.15 8.33
N LEU A 162 -0.89 4.23 8.68
CA LEU A 162 -1.95 3.39 8.17
C LEU A 162 -2.74 4.18 7.12
N TRP A 163 -3.01 3.55 5.99
CA TRP A 163 -3.73 4.18 4.88
C TRP A 163 -4.64 3.17 4.18
N THR A 164 -5.76 3.67 3.66
CA THR A 164 -6.73 2.87 2.90
C THR A 164 -6.54 3.12 1.42
N TYR A 165 -6.33 2.05 0.65
CA TYR A 165 -6.21 2.11 -0.80
C TYR A 165 -7.59 2.11 -1.47
N THR A 166 -7.80 3.03 -2.41
CA THR A 166 -9.01 3.12 -3.24
C THR A 166 -8.61 2.85 -4.70
N PRO A 167 -8.86 1.64 -5.24
CA PRO A 167 -8.44 1.26 -6.57
C PRO A 167 -9.16 2.08 -7.65
N PRO A 168 -8.44 2.83 -8.50
CA PRO A 168 -9.06 3.65 -9.54
C PRO A 168 -9.85 2.86 -10.59
N ALA A 169 -9.37 1.67 -10.97
CA ALA A 169 -10.05 0.81 -11.94
C ALA A 169 -11.09 -0.11 -11.29
N GLY A 170 -11.13 -0.17 -9.96
CA GLY A 170 -12.10 -0.94 -9.19
C GLY A 170 -11.90 -2.46 -9.27
N ILE A 171 -10.71 -2.93 -9.67
CA ILE A 171 -10.43 -4.37 -9.75
C ILE A 171 -10.09 -4.94 -8.37
N PHE A 172 -9.37 -4.17 -7.56
CA PHE A 172 -9.08 -4.54 -6.18
C PHE A 172 -10.19 -4.11 -5.21
N PRO A 173 -10.25 -4.70 -4.00
CA PRO A 173 -11.17 -4.25 -2.96
C PRO A 173 -10.89 -2.81 -2.51
N SER A 174 -11.96 -2.02 -2.28
CA SER A 174 -11.88 -0.60 -1.92
C SER A 174 -11.57 -0.29 -0.46
N ASN A 175 -11.42 -1.33 0.37
CA ASN A 175 -11.18 -1.23 1.82
C ASN A 175 -9.84 -1.86 2.22
N MET A 176 -8.90 -1.98 1.29
CA MET A 176 -7.59 -2.54 1.58
C MET A 176 -6.79 -1.55 2.41
N GLN A 177 -6.52 -1.91 3.66
CA GLN A 177 -5.64 -1.15 4.55
C GLN A 177 -4.21 -1.65 4.44
N LEU A 178 -3.27 -0.71 4.33
CA LEU A 178 -1.86 -0.98 4.31
C LEU A 178 -1.16 -0.13 5.37
N ALA A 179 -0.08 -0.67 5.92
CA ALA A 179 0.78 0.02 6.86
C ALA A 179 2.20 0.13 6.32
N ASP A 180 2.82 1.29 6.52
CA ASP A 180 4.24 1.51 6.33
C ASP A 180 4.85 2.00 7.63
N TYR A 181 6.11 1.64 7.87
CA TYR A 181 6.82 2.09 9.06
C TYR A 181 8.31 2.28 8.80
N ALA A 182 8.93 3.08 9.65
CA ALA A 182 10.37 3.23 9.76
C ALA A 182 10.76 3.47 11.21
N VAL A 183 11.96 3.04 11.59
CA VAL A 183 12.49 3.19 12.94
C VAL A 183 13.86 3.84 12.87
N MET A 184 14.11 4.79 13.77
CA MET A 184 15.42 5.40 13.96
C MET A 184 15.74 5.52 15.44
N LYS A 185 17.01 5.36 15.80
CA LYS A 185 17.46 5.66 17.15
C LYS A 185 17.42 7.17 17.38
N ALA A 186 17.01 7.58 18.57
CA ALA A 186 17.07 8.97 18.98
C ALA A 186 18.50 9.52 18.86
N ALA A 187 18.62 10.76 18.41
CA ALA A 187 19.90 11.40 18.18
C ALA A 187 20.65 11.55 19.51
N PRO A 188 21.93 11.15 19.59
CA PRO A 188 22.65 11.14 20.84
C PRO A 188 23.00 12.57 21.29
N LEU A 189 22.88 12.82 22.59
CA LEU A 189 23.43 14.00 23.23
C LEU A 189 24.68 13.61 24.02
N LEU A 190 25.77 14.33 23.74
CA LEU A 190 26.98 14.28 24.56
C LEU A 190 26.74 15.21 25.74
N VAL A 191 26.44 14.62 26.89
CA VAL A 191 26.35 15.31 28.19
C VAL A 191 27.68 15.20 28.91
#